data_AF-A0A2W6ZRV6-F1
#
_entry.id   AF-A0A2W6ZRV6-F1
#
_cell.length_a   1.000
_cell.length_b   1.000
_cell.length_c   1.000
_cell.angle_alpha   90.00
_cell.angle_beta   90.00
_cell.angle_gamma   90.00
#
_symmetry.space_group_name_H-M   'P 1'
#
loop_
_entity.id
_entity.type
_entity.pdbx_description
1 polymer ?
#
loop_
_entity_poly.entity_id
_entity_poly.type
_entity_poly.pdbx_seq_one_letter_code
_entity_poly.pdbx_strand_id
1 'polypeptide(L)'
;MLTTKGAAFAAELLAAEQLAPLQLYGHEQGSKPAVLLQLRERQRPLWFIEDRRPTLETVRATPGLEQVRCFLAGWGYLKPGDGADLPDGITLLEPSAFRAPLAIWP
;
A
#
# COMPACT_ATOMS: atom_id res chain seq x y z
N MET A 1 4.94 7.33 -0.64
CA MET A 1 3.51 7.30 -1.01
C MET A 1 3.40 6.91 -2.48
N LEU A 2 2.56 5.93 -2.79
CA LEU A 2 2.22 5.53 -4.16
C LEU A 2 0.77 5.95 -4.40
N THR A 3 0.47 6.58 -5.53
CA THR A 3 -0.88 7.08 -5.81
C THR A 3 -1.20 7.00 -7.29
N THR A 4 -2.49 6.92 -7.62
CA THR A 4 -3.00 7.01 -8.99
C THR A 4 -3.24 8.47 -9.42
N LYS A 5 -3.00 9.43 -8.53
CA LYS A 5 -2.98 10.87 -8.83
C LYS A 5 -1.62 11.24 -9.43
N GLY A 6 -1.55 12.34 -10.19
CA GLY A 6 -0.25 12.90 -10.58
C GLY A 6 0.54 13.35 -9.35
N ALA A 7 1.87 13.20 -9.35
CA ALA A 7 2.69 13.50 -8.16
C ALA A 7 2.57 14.96 -7.72
N ALA A 8 2.50 15.93 -8.65
CA ALA A 8 2.34 17.35 -8.30
C ALA A 8 1.06 17.60 -7.49
N PHE A 9 -0.08 17.10 -7.97
CA PHE A 9 -1.36 17.22 -7.27
C PHE A 9 -1.36 16.50 -5.91
N ALA A 10 -0.77 15.31 -5.85
CA ALA A 10 -0.65 14.58 -4.59
C ALA A 10 0.26 15.31 -3.58
N ALA A 11 1.32 15.96 -4.05
CA ALA A 11 2.20 16.77 -3.20
C ALA A 11 1.46 17.96 -2.58
N GLU A 12 0.61 18.65 -3.36
CA GLU A 12 -0.23 19.75 -2.86
C GLU A 12 -1.21 19.27 -1.78
N LEU A 13 -1.89 18.14 -2.00
CA LEU A 13 -2.79 17.55 -1.00
C LEU A 13 -2.06 17.17 0.29
N LEU A 14 -0.88 16.57 0.18
CA LEU A 14 -0.09 16.18 1.35
C LEU A 14 0.41 17.41 2.11
N ALA A 15 0.86 18.44 1.41
CA ALA A 15 1.33 19.68 2.02
C ALA A 15 0.22 20.41 2.79
N ALA A 16 -1.01 20.43 2.26
CA ALA A 16 -2.17 20.99 2.96
C ALA A 16 -2.45 20.28 4.30
N GLU A 17 -2.18 18.97 4.37
CA GLU A 17 -2.29 18.15 5.57
C GLU A 17 -0.98 18.08 6.39
N GLN A 18 0.03 18.90 6.05
CA GLN A 18 1.34 18.95 6.71
C GLN A 18 2.08 17.60 6.70
N LEU A 19 1.87 16.79 5.66
CA LEU A 19 2.51 15.50 5.45
C LEU A 19 3.65 15.63 4.43
N ALA A 20 4.82 15.10 4.80
CA ALA A 20 6.01 15.08 3.93
C ALA A 20 6.50 13.64 3.74
N PRO A 21 6.06 12.91 2.69
CA PRO A 21 6.56 11.57 2.43
C PRO A 21 8.03 11.62 1.99
N LEU A 22 8.83 10.63 2.38
CA LEU A 22 10.22 10.51 1.92
C LEU A 22 10.34 10.40 0.40
N GLN A 23 9.37 9.72 -0.24
CA GLN A 23 9.27 9.58 -1.69
C GLN A 23 7.80 9.59 -2.10
N LEU A 24 7.50 10.21 -3.23
CA LEU A 24 6.17 10.28 -3.82
C LEU A 24 6.23 9.73 -5.26
N TYR A 25 5.38 8.75 -5.53
CA TYR A 25 5.20 8.12 -6.84
C TYR A 25 3.75 8.36 -7.26
N GLY A 26 3.56 9.27 -8.19
CA GLY A 26 2.30 9.49 -8.90
C GLY A 26 2.06 8.45 -10.00
N HIS A 27 0.93 8.62 -10.69
CA HIS A 27 0.53 7.75 -11.79
C HIS A 27 1.57 7.71 -12.92
N GLU A 28 2.29 8.80 -13.15
CA GLU A 28 3.27 8.91 -14.23
C GLU A 28 4.49 7.98 -14.04
N GLN A 29 4.70 7.41 -12.84
CA GLN A 29 5.73 6.37 -12.62
C GLN A 29 5.23 4.93 -12.87
N GLY A 30 3.98 4.77 -13.30
CA GLY A 30 3.39 3.49 -13.69
C GLY A 30 2.40 2.92 -12.67
N SER A 31 2.03 1.66 -12.87
CA SER A 31 1.10 0.97 -11.98
C SER A 31 1.74 0.71 -10.60
N LYS A 32 0.93 0.53 -9.56
CA LYS A 32 1.41 0.18 -8.22
C LYS A 32 2.32 -1.06 -8.22
N PRO A 33 1.99 -2.18 -8.91
CA PRO A 33 2.90 -3.31 -9.04
C PRO A 33 4.23 -2.94 -9.72
N ALA A 34 4.21 -2.12 -10.78
CA ALA A 34 5.44 -1.72 -11.47
C ALA A 34 6.38 -0.91 -10.56
N VAL A 35 5.83 0.05 -9.79
CA VAL A 35 6.63 0.81 -8.82
C VAL A 35 7.15 -0.10 -7.70
N LEU A 36 6.33 -1.04 -7.21
CA LEU A 36 6.77 -2.00 -6.19
C LEU A 36 7.91 -2.88 -6.71
N LEU A 37 7.87 -3.34 -7.96
CA LEU A 37 8.95 -4.12 -8.58
C LEU A 37 10.27 -3.33 -8.60
N GLN A 38 10.23 -2.04 -8.99
CA GLN A 38 11.41 -1.17 -8.94
C GLN A 38 11.92 -1.00 -7.50
N LEU A 39 11.03 -0.87 -6.51
CA LEU A 39 11.43 -0.75 -5.11
C LEU A 39 12.05 -2.05 -4.56
N ARG A 40 11.66 -3.21 -5.08
CA ARG A 40 12.20 -4.52 -4.68
C ARG A 40 13.68 -4.67 -5.02
N GLU A 41 14.15 -4.01 -6.08
CA GLU A 41 15.57 -4.01 -6.47
C GLU A 41 16.49 -3.47 -5.37
N ARG A 42 15.96 -2.67 -4.44
CA ARG A 42 16.70 -2.15 -3.28
C ARG A 42 16.96 -3.21 -2.20
N GLN A 43 16.50 -4.44 -2.38
CA GLN A 43 16.70 -5.59 -1.47
C GLN A 43 16.30 -5.32 -0.01
N ARG A 44 15.28 -4.50 0.19
CA ARG A 44 14.70 -4.22 1.51
C ARG A 44 13.31 -4.85 1.62
N PRO A 45 12.89 -5.32 2.81
CA PRO A 45 11.51 -5.73 3.03
C PRO A 45 10.55 -4.59 2.67
N LEU A 46 9.52 -4.90 1.88
CA LEU A 46 8.48 -3.95 1.48
C LEU A 46 7.15 -4.37 2.09
N TRP A 47 6.52 -3.41 2.77
CA TRP A 47 5.20 -3.54 3.33
C TRP A 47 4.31 -2.57 2.59
N PHE A 48 3.24 -3.07 2.00
CA PHE A 48 2.33 -2.30 1.16
C PHE A 48 0.96 -2.24 1.82
N ILE A 49 0.56 -1.04 2.25
CA ILE A 49 -0.71 -0.77 2.92
C ILE A 49 -1.62 -0.07 1.92
N GLU A 50 -2.82 -0.59 1.71
CA GLU A 50 -3.78 -0.10 0.72
C GLU A 50 -5.21 -0.36 1.22
N ASP A 51 -6.15 0.52 0.91
CA ASP A 51 -7.56 0.42 1.33
C ASP A 51 -8.47 -0.20 0.26
N ARG A 52 -7.89 -0.73 -0.82
CA ARG A 52 -8.58 -1.43 -1.91
C ARG A 52 -8.09 -2.85 -2.08
N ARG A 53 -8.90 -3.83 -1.64
CA ARG A 53 -8.64 -5.26 -1.79
C ARG A 53 -8.20 -5.68 -3.21
N PRO A 54 -8.88 -5.28 -4.31
CA PRO A 54 -8.46 -5.70 -5.66
C PRO A 54 -7.06 -5.23 -6.05
N THR A 55 -6.60 -4.11 -5.50
CA THR A 55 -5.23 -3.63 -5.73
C THR A 55 -4.21 -4.54 -5.05
N LEU A 56 -4.47 -4.96 -3.82
CA LEU A 56 -3.62 -5.91 -3.10
C LEU A 56 -3.61 -7.28 -3.77
N GLU A 57 -4.75 -7.77 -4.22
CA GLU A 57 -4.85 -9.02 -4.99
C GLU A 57 -4.02 -8.95 -6.28
N THR A 58 -4.09 -7.83 -7.01
CA THR A 58 -3.24 -7.60 -8.19
C THR A 58 -1.76 -7.64 -7.84
N VAL A 59 -1.35 -7.01 -6.73
CA VAL A 59 0.04 -7.04 -6.26
C VAL A 59 0.46 -8.47 -5.90
N ARG A 60 -0.39 -9.23 -5.21
CA ARG A 60 -0.12 -10.64 -4.85
C ARG A 60 -0.02 -11.56 -6.07
N ALA A 61 -0.79 -11.28 -7.12
CA ALA A 61 -0.76 -12.03 -8.37
C ALA A 61 0.40 -11.62 -9.31
N THR A 62 1.16 -10.57 -8.98
CA THR A 62 2.25 -10.08 -9.83
C THR A 62 3.55 -10.84 -9.52
N PRO A 63 4.16 -11.54 -10.51
CA PRO A 63 5.44 -12.22 -10.32
C PRO A 63 6.54 -11.26 -9.84
N GLY A 64 7.33 -11.68 -8.86
CA GLY A 64 8.39 -10.89 -8.23
C GLY A 64 7.95 -10.06 -7.01
N LEU A 65 6.64 -10.03 -6.70
CA LEU A 65 6.09 -9.35 -5.52
C LEU A 65 5.63 -10.29 -4.41
N GLU A 66 5.94 -11.59 -4.51
CA GLU A 66 5.48 -12.64 -3.57
C GLU A 66 5.93 -12.36 -2.14
N GLN A 67 7.05 -11.66 -1.97
CA GLN A 67 7.62 -11.30 -0.67
C GLN A 67 7.17 -9.90 -0.18
N VAL A 68 6.34 -9.17 -0.93
CA VAL A 68 5.74 -7.92 -0.43
C VAL A 68 4.66 -8.30 0.58
N ARG A 69 4.76 -7.79 1.81
CA ARG A 69 3.70 -7.95 2.81
C ARG A 69 2.56 -7.00 2.46
N CYS A 70 1.40 -7.55 2.13
CA CYS A 70 0.23 -6.77 1.75
C CYS A 70 -0.72 -6.61 2.95
N PHE A 71 -1.07 -5.37 3.25
CA PHE A 71 -2.00 -5.03 4.32
C PHE A 71 -3.22 -4.30 3.75
N LEU A 72 -4.40 -4.86 3.96
CA LEU A 72 -5.66 -4.16 3.71
C LEU A 72 -5.92 -3.23 4.89
N ALA A 73 -5.91 -1.92 4.68
CA ALA A 73 -6.24 -0.97 5.74
C ALA A 73 -7.69 -1.19 6.20
N GLY A 74 -7.97 -1.26 7.50
CA GLY A 74 -9.34 -1.37 8.05
C GLY A 74 -10.14 -0.07 8.00
N TRP A 75 -9.69 0.92 7.20
CA TRP A 75 -10.26 2.26 7.09
C TRP A 75 -10.14 2.77 5.65
N GLY A 76 -10.83 3.86 5.32
CA GLY A 76 -10.83 4.43 3.97
C GLY A 76 -11.98 3.90 3.12
N TYR A 77 -11.67 3.41 1.91
CA TYR A 77 -12.68 3.04 0.90
C TYR A 77 -13.18 1.58 0.98
N LEU A 78 -13.09 0.91 2.13
CA LEU A 78 -13.53 -0.48 2.25
C LEU A 78 -15.03 -0.62 2.06
N LYS A 79 -15.43 -1.61 1.26
CA LYS A 79 -16.82 -2.00 1.11
C LYS A 79 -17.19 -3.10 2.10
N PRO A 80 -18.48 -3.26 2.44
CA PRO A 80 -18.93 -4.41 3.22
C PRO A 80 -18.44 -5.73 2.61
N GLY A 81 -17.77 -6.54 3.42
CA GLY A 81 -17.21 -7.83 3.01
C GLY A 81 -15.76 -7.80 2.50
N ASP A 82 -15.18 -6.63 2.19
CA ASP A 82 -13.80 -6.57 1.67
C ASP A 82 -12.78 -7.18 2.65
N GLY A 83 -12.99 -6.99 3.96
CA GLY A 83 -12.13 -7.55 5.01
C GLY A 83 -12.39 -9.02 5.39
N ALA A 84 -13.41 -9.65 4.82
CA ALA A 84 -13.72 -11.06 5.07
C ALA A 84 -13.03 -11.97 4.03
N ASP A 85 -12.69 -13.20 4.41
CA ASP A 85 -12.13 -14.22 3.50
C ASP A 85 -10.98 -13.67 2.62
N LEU A 86 -10.02 -13.00 3.27
CA LEU A 86 -8.85 -12.46 2.59
C LEU A 86 -7.97 -13.62 2.08
N PRO A 87 -7.41 -13.50 0.87
CA PRO A 87 -6.52 -14.52 0.34
C PRO A 87 -5.17 -14.49 1.06
N ASP A 88 -4.45 -15.61 0.95
CA ASP A 88 -3.13 -15.75 1.56
C ASP A 88 -2.17 -14.63 1.15
N GLY A 89 -1.45 -14.11 2.14
CA GLY A 89 -0.51 -13.00 1.98
C GLY A 89 -1.12 -11.61 1.96
N ILE A 90 -2.44 -11.48 2.18
CA ILE A 90 -3.10 -10.20 2.50
C ILE A 90 -3.63 -10.27 3.94
N THR A 91 -3.24 -9.30 4.75
CA THR A 91 -3.66 -9.23 6.15
C THR A 91 -4.47 -7.97 6.40
N LEU A 92 -5.61 -8.08 7.08
CA LEU A 92 -6.36 -6.93 7.52
C LEU A 92 -5.57 -6.18 8.60
N LEU A 93 -5.38 -4.87 8.41
CA LEU A 93 -4.67 -4.01 9.32
C LEU A 93 -5.65 -3.04 9.97
N GLU A 94 -6.03 -3.35 11.20
CA GLU A 94 -6.92 -2.50 12.00
C GLU A 94 -6.21 -1.20 12.46
N PRO A 95 -6.94 -0.09 12.69
CA PRO A 95 -6.36 1.16 13.16
C PRO A 95 -5.55 1.02 14.46
N SER A 96 -5.96 0.12 15.36
CA SER A 96 -5.24 -0.16 16.61
C SER A 96 -3.88 -0.80 16.36
N ALA A 97 -3.81 -1.78 15.46
CA ALA A 97 -2.56 -2.44 15.05
C ALA A 97 -1.63 -1.46 14.30
N PHE A 98 -2.18 -0.64 13.41
CA PHE A 98 -1.41 0.38 12.68
C PHE A 98 -0.69 1.38 13.61
N ARG A 99 -1.30 1.73 14.74
CA ARG A 99 -0.70 2.63 15.75
C ARG A 99 0.37 1.95 16.61
N ALA A 100 0.44 0.62 16.56
CA ALA A 100 1.38 -0.16 17.34
C ALA A 100 2.75 -0.25 16.63
N PRO A 101 3.84 -0.60 17.35
CA PRO A 101 5.15 -0.80 16.73
C PRO A 101 5.10 -1.77 15.54
N LEU A 102 5.84 -1.47 14.47
CA LEU A 102 5.90 -2.33 13.28
C LEU A 102 6.22 -3.79 13.61
N ALA A 103 7.07 -4.03 14.62
CA ALA A 103 7.47 -5.38 15.04
C ALA A 103 6.31 -6.27 15.51
N ILE A 104 5.17 -5.68 15.88
CA ILE A 104 3.97 -6.40 16.34
C ILE A 104 2.81 -6.34 15.35
N TRP A 105 3.05 -5.80 14.16
CA TRP A 105 2.06 -5.88 13.09
C TRP A 105 1.89 -7.35 12.65
N PRO A 106 0.65 -7.75 12.31
CA PRO A 106 0.33 -9.13 11.97
C PRO A 106 1.05 -9.60 10.70
#